data_AF-A0A9D4LL97-F1
#
_entry.id   AF-A0A9D4LL97-F1
#
_cell.length_a   1.000
_cell.length_b   1.000
_cell.length_c   1.000
_cell.angle_alpha   90.00
_cell.angle_beta   90.00
_cell.angle_gamma   90.00
#
_symmetry.space_group_name_H-M   'P 1'
#
loop_
_entity.id
_entity.type
_entity.pdbx_description
1 polymer ?
#
loop_
_entity_poly.entity_id
_entity_poly.type
_entity_poly.pdbx_seq_one_letter_code
_entity_poly.pdbx_strand_id
1 'polypeptide(L)' 'MVVAGEFNCADIDWVNLAVRNNAQDKEVQQALLDLSADFNFSQVHDKPTRKTPSWISFLLPTSLS' A
#
# COMPACT_ATOMS: atom_id res chain seq x y z
N MET A 1 -5.49 14.36 -12.95
CA MET A 1 -4.87 14.61 -11.64
C MET A 1 -4.29 13.30 -11.16
N VAL A 2 -3.00 13.25 -10.82
CA VAL A 2 -2.36 12.03 -10.27
C VAL A 2 -2.10 12.31 -8.79
N VAL A 3 -2.75 11.56 -7.92
CA VAL A 3 -2.49 11.60 -6.48
C VAL A 3 -1.47 10.52 -6.18
N ALA A 4 -0.27 10.92 -5.78
CA ALA A 4 0.82 10.01 -5.41
C ALA A 4 1.23 10.29 -3.97
N GLY A 5 1.28 9.25 -3.14
CA GLY A 5 1.63 9.33 -1.72
C GLY A 5 1.93 7.94 -1.17
N GLU A 6 2.66 7.89 -0.06
CA GLU A 6 2.93 6.65 0.66
C GLU A 6 1.71 6.31 1.51
N PHE A 7 0.71 5.67 0.90
CA PHE A 7 -0.48 5.20 1.59
C PHE A 7 -0.14 3.89 2.29
N ASN A 8 0.06 3.94 3.61
CA ASN A 8 0.34 2.75 4.40
C ASN A 8 -0.96 1.96 4.67
N CYS A 9 -1.63 1.54 3.61
CA CYS A 9 -2.90 0.81 3.64
C CYS A 9 -2.63 -0.68 3.44
N ALA A 10 -1.98 -1.29 4.44
CA ALA A 10 -1.58 -2.70 4.39
C ALA A 10 -2.77 -3.68 4.36
N ASP A 11 -3.96 -3.21 4.78
CA ASP A 11 -5.18 -4.00 4.83
C ASP A 11 -6.11 -3.81 3.62
N ILE A 12 -5.72 -2.97 2.64
CA ILE A 12 -6.40 -2.91 1.34
C ILE A 12 -5.89 -4.06 0.48
N ASP A 13 -6.81 -4.91 0.05
CA ASP A 13 -6.61 -5.77 -1.11
C ASP A 13 -6.73 -4.91 -2.37
N TRP A 14 -5.59 -4.44 -2.85
CA TRP A 14 -5.51 -3.60 -4.03
C TRP A 14 -5.87 -4.32 -5.34
N VAL A 15 -5.92 -5.65 -5.35
CA VAL A 15 -6.33 -6.43 -6.53
C VAL A 15 -7.85 -6.43 -6.65
N ASN A 16 -8.53 -6.64 -5.51
CA ASN A 16 -9.99 -6.71 -5.45
C ASN A 16 -10.64 -5.37 -5.03
N LEU A 17 -9.83 -4.34 -4.78
CA LEU A 17 -10.27 -3.03 -4.26
C LEU A 17 -11.20 -3.18 -3.04
N ALA A 18 -10.75 -3.95 -2.05
CA ALA A 18 -11.53 -4.26 -0.87
C ALA A 18 -10.70 -4.10 0.42
N VAL A 19 -11.32 -3.64 1.51
CA VAL A 19 -10.68 -3.59 2.83
C VAL A 19 -10.89 -4.91 3.56
N ARG A 20 -9.83 -5.46 4.16
CA ARG A 20 -9.93 -6.67 4.99
C ARG A 20 -10.87 -6.44 6.18
N ASN A 21 -11.61 -7.49 6.55
CA ASN A 21 -12.64 -7.40 7.58
C ASN A 21 -12.13 -6.96 8.97
N ASN A 22 -10.87 -7.26 9.30
CA ASN A 22 -10.25 -6.96 10.59
C ASN A 22 -9.20 -5.84 10.50
N ALA A 23 -9.29 -4.98 9.48
CA ALA A 23 -8.37 -3.85 9.32
C ALA A 23 -8.48 -2.89 10.51
N GLN A 24 -7.33 -2.46 11.04
CA GLN A 24 -7.28 -1.53 12.18
C GLN A 24 -7.95 -0.18 11.84
N ASP A 25 -7.71 0.32 10.63
CA ASP A 25 -8.24 1.60 10.13
C ASP A 25 -9.24 1.38 8.98
N LYS A 26 -10.18 0.44 9.18
CA LYS A 26 -11.12 0.01 8.12
C LYS A 26 -11.87 1.17 7.47
N GLU A 27 -12.34 2.11 8.28
CA GLU A 27 -13.13 3.26 7.80
C GLU A 27 -12.32 4.18 6.89
N VAL A 28 -11.07 4.48 7.26
CA VAL A 28 -10.18 5.36 6.48
C VAL A 28 -9.80 4.69 5.16
N GLN A 29 -9.48 3.40 5.21
CA GLN A 29 -9.11 2.62 4.03
C GLN A 29 -10.31 2.44 3.09
N GLN A 30 -11.53 2.31 3.63
CA GLN A 30 -12.74 2.24 2.81
C GLN A 30 -13.04 3.59 2.15
N ALA A 31 -12.94 4.69 2.90
CA ALA A 31 -13.12 6.03 2.36
C ALA A 31 -12.13 6.35 1.24
N LEU A 32 -10.90 5.83 1.31
CA LEU A 32 -9.92 5.95 0.24
C LEU A 32 -10.35 5.21 -1.03
N LEU A 33 -10.90 4.00 -0.90
CA LEU A 33 -11.42 3.23 -2.02
C LEU A 33 -12.64 3.92 -2.65
N ASP A 34 -13.56 4.42 -1.82
CA ASP A 34 -14.74 5.14 -2.28
C ASP A 34 -14.36 6.40 -3.06
N LEU A 35 -13.40 7.19 -2.54
CA LEU A 35 -12.84 8.34 -3.24
C LEU A 35 -12.18 7.92 -4.56
N SER A 36 -11.47 6.79 -4.58
CA SER A 36 -10.84 6.29 -5.80
C SER A 36 -11.86 5.93 -6.89
N ALA A 37 -13.02 5.39 -6.50
CA ALA A 37 -14.10 5.05 -7.41
C ALA A 37 -14.82 6.31 -7.92
N ASP A 38 -15.17 7.24 -7.02
CA ASP A 38 -15.86 8.48 -7.36
C ASP A 38 -15.09 9.34 -8.37
N PHE A 39 -13.75 9.34 -8.25
CA PHE A 39 -12.88 10.14 -9.11
C PHE A 39 -12.20 9.32 -10.23
N ASN A 40 -12.61 8.07 -10.46
CA ASN A 40 -12.04 7.16 -11.47
C ASN A 40 -10.50 7.10 -11.43
N PHE A 41 -9.93 6.99 -10.24
CA PHE A 41 -8.49 6.84 -10.09
C PHE A 41 -8.05 5.52 -10.71
N SER A 42 -7.10 5.61 -11.64
CA SER A 42 -6.43 4.44 -12.20
C SER A 42 -5.27 4.07 -11.29
N GLN A 43 -5.27 2.86 -10.78
CA GLN A 43 -4.12 2.36 -10.01
C GLN A 43 -2.95 2.16 -10.97
N VAL A 44 -1.88 2.93 -10.76
CA VAL A 44 -0.61 2.71 -11.45
C VAL A 44 0.20 1.76 -10.58
N HIS A 45 0.37 0.51 -11.02
CA HIS A 45 1.34 -0.43 -10.44
C HIS A 45 2.74 0.00 -10.87
N ASP A 46 3.20 1.15 -10.40
CA ASP A 46 4.60 1.51 -10.55
C ASP A 46 5.40 0.83 -9.43
N LYS A 47 6.61 0.44 -9.76
CA LYS A 47 7.54 -0.35 -8.94
C LYS A 47 7.66 0.24 -7.53
N PRO A 48 8.07 -0.57 -6.52
CA PRO A 48 8.26 -0.09 -5.15
C PRO A 48 8.98 1.27 -5.13
N THR A 49 8.26 2.30 -4.68
CA THR A 49 8.76 3.69 -4.63
C THR A 49 9.84 3.85 -3.55
N ARG A 50 9.84 2.95 -2.57
CA ARG A 50 10.89 2.86 -1.56
C ARG A 50 12.00 1.93 -2.05
N LYS A 51 13.08 2.51 -2.60
CA LYS A 51 14.37 1.80 -2.63
C LYS A 51 14.71 1.42 -1.20
N THR A 52 14.86 0.14 -0.90
CA THR A 52 15.37 -0.31 0.39
C THR A 52 16.65 0.49 0.66
N PRO A 53 16.75 1.25 1.76
CA PRO A 53 17.98 1.92 2.11
C PRO A 53 19.07 0.85 2.21
N SER A 54 20.18 1.03 1.49
CA SER A 54 21.25 0.03 1.40
C SER A 54 21.80 -0.43 2.76
N TRP A 55 21.59 0.36 3.82
CA TRP A 55 22.00 0.03 5.18
C TRP A 55 21.09 -1.01 5.88
N ILE A 56 19.83 -1.19 5.48
CA ILE A 56 18.95 -2.23 6.07
C ILE A 56 19.43 -3.63 5.66
N SER A 57 20.08 -3.78 4.51
CA SER A 57 20.70 -5.03 4.06
C SER A 57 21.86 -5.50 4.94
N PHE A 58 22.44 -4.61 5.75
CA PHE A 58 23.51 -4.97 6.71
C PHE A 58 22.98 -5.43 8.07
N LEU A 59 21.67 -5.29 8.33
CA LEU A 59 21.06 -5.56 9.64
C LEU A 59 20.29 -6.90 9.68
N LEU A 60 20.06 -7.53 8.53
CA LEU A 60 19.60 -8.91 8.49
C LEU A 60 20.82 -9.83 8.69
N PRO A 61 20.89 -10.65 9.75
CA PRO A 61 21.90 -11.68 9.82
C PRO A 61 21.69 -12.61 8.63
N THR A 62 22.70 -12.75 7.78
CA THR A 62 22.78 -13.84 6.80
C THR A 62 23.00 -15.15 7.54
N SER A 63 21.95 -15.68 8.17
CA SER A 63 21.85 -17.09 8.53
C SER A 63 20.41 -17.45 8.91
N LEU A 64 19.81 -18.30 8.09
CA LEU A 64 19.30 -19.60 8.52
C LEU A 64 19.00 -20.41 7.24
N SER A 65 19.90 -21.37 7.00
CA SER A 65 19.88 -22.57 6.12
C SER A 65 18.87 -22.67 4.98
#